data_AF-A0A7X8QXJ4-F1
#
_entry.id   AF-A0A7X8QXJ4-F1
#
_cell.length_a   1.000
_cell.length_b   1.000
_cell.length_c   1.000
_cell.angle_alpha   90.00
_cell.angle_beta   90.00
_cell.angle_gamma   90.00
#
_symmetry.space_group_name_H-M   'P 1'
#
loop_
_entity.id
_entity.type
_entity.pdbx_description
1 polymer ?
#
loop_
_entity_poly.entity_id
_entity_poly.type
_entity_poly.pdbx_seq_one_letter_code
_entity_poly.pdbx_strand_id
1 'polypeptide(L)'
;DAQLRADQDALAAAVNKAGVDIFSGYSDMLAQDDKTDTQTIARYLLSMSAAAVSWERTAPPVCGLGPAGSTECTVNIKGRIHQRGKSDPAFTIQISNDFKPLYKNAEQVSFGVRTSQQCYLYILTVDETQNTYMLYPNAAITNNLVKPGQLVAFPDRQSGITLNAVIPDGRDNVPEILHLIATKQPLLSWDDMKEDSVGPFKVLSAGAMPLLMEKLGALDRSQWTMRVLPYQIVR
;
A
#
# COMPACT_ATOMS: atom_id res chain seq x y z
N ASP A 1 1.57 21.93 2.15
CA ASP A 1 2.56 22.64 1.33
C ASP A 1 2.18 22.48 -0.15
N ALA A 2 2.04 23.58 -0.89
CA ALA A 2 1.66 23.55 -2.31
C ALA A 2 2.79 23.04 -3.22
N GLN A 3 4.05 23.24 -2.83
CA GLN A 3 5.20 22.74 -3.59
C GLN A 3 5.29 21.23 -3.50
N LEU A 4 5.15 20.68 -2.29
CA LEU A 4 5.14 19.24 -2.08
C LEU A 4 4.09 18.58 -2.96
N ARG A 5 2.85 19.10 -2.97
CA ARG A 5 1.76 18.60 -3.83
C ARG A 5 2.12 18.58 -5.31
N ALA A 6 2.69 19.67 -5.81
CA ALA A 6 3.12 19.76 -7.21
C ALA A 6 4.18 18.69 -7.56
N ASP A 7 5.11 18.37 -6.65
CA ASP A 7 6.06 17.26 -6.86
C ASP A 7 5.35 15.90 -6.93
N GLN A 8 4.38 15.65 -6.06
CA GLN A 8 3.63 14.37 -6.03
C GLN A 8 2.85 14.18 -7.33
N ASP A 9 2.17 15.23 -7.78
CA ASP A 9 1.37 15.22 -9.01
C ASP A 9 2.26 15.03 -10.25
N ALA A 10 3.39 15.73 -10.31
CA ALA A 10 4.35 15.60 -11.41
C ALA A 10 4.94 14.19 -11.49
N LEU A 11 5.28 13.58 -10.34
CA LEU A 11 5.80 12.21 -10.32
C LEU A 11 4.72 11.20 -10.74
N ALA A 12 3.49 11.34 -10.24
CA ALA A 12 2.37 10.49 -10.64
C ALA A 12 2.15 10.53 -12.15
N ALA A 13 2.13 11.72 -12.74
CA ALA A 13 2.00 11.89 -14.19
C ALA A 13 3.18 11.26 -14.95
N ALA A 14 4.42 11.43 -14.48
CA ALA A 14 5.60 10.87 -15.11
C ALA A 14 5.63 9.34 -15.09
N VAL A 15 5.29 8.74 -13.94
CA VAL A 15 5.17 7.29 -13.76
C VAL A 15 4.10 6.72 -14.68
N ASN A 16 2.91 7.33 -14.70
CA ASN A 16 1.81 6.88 -15.55
C ASN A 16 2.20 6.94 -17.04
N LYS A 17 2.82 8.05 -17.47
CA LYS A 17 3.30 8.22 -18.85
C LYS A 17 4.38 7.22 -19.25
N ALA A 18 5.24 6.80 -18.33
CA ALA A 18 6.27 5.82 -18.59
C ALA A 18 5.70 4.42 -18.88
N GLY A 19 4.41 4.19 -18.62
CA GLY A 19 3.74 2.91 -18.85
C GLY A 19 4.35 1.76 -18.04
N VAL A 20 5.09 2.09 -16.98
CA VAL A 20 5.63 1.08 -16.08
C VAL A 20 4.54 0.70 -15.11
N ASP A 21 4.19 -0.59 -15.10
CA ASP A 21 3.37 -1.21 -14.08
C ASP A 21 4.17 -1.32 -12.78
N ILE A 22 4.49 -0.15 -12.21
CA ILE A 22 5.25 -0.03 -10.96
C ILE A 22 4.48 -0.78 -9.85
N PHE A 23 3.14 -0.74 -9.92
CA PHE A 23 2.25 -1.47 -9.03
C PHE A 23 0.81 -1.60 -9.60
N SER A 24 0.27 -2.82 -9.59
CA SER A 24 -1.14 -3.14 -9.88
C SER A 24 -2.13 -2.52 -8.86
N GLY A 25 -1.63 -2.16 -7.67
CA GLY A 25 -2.40 -1.45 -6.66
C GLY A 25 -2.85 -0.04 -7.06
N TYR A 26 -2.22 0.57 -8.08
CA TYR A 26 -2.59 1.90 -8.56
C TYR A 26 -3.95 1.86 -9.23
N SER A 27 -4.11 0.88 -10.14
CA SER A 27 -5.39 0.60 -10.77
C SER A 27 -6.45 0.18 -9.74
N ASP A 28 -6.08 -0.54 -8.68
CA ASP A 28 -7.01 -0.88 -7.59
C ASP A 28 -7.50 0.38 -6.84
N MET A 29 -6.60 1.33 -6.54
CA MET A 29 -6.97 2.61 -5.91
C MET A 29 -7.81 3.50 -6.83
N LEU A 30 -7.40 3.65 -8.09
CA LEU A 30 -8.15 4.42 -9.10
C LEU A 30 -9.51 3.80 -9.42
N ALA A 31 -9.68 2.48 -9.32
CA ALA A 31 -10.98 1.85 -9.50
C ALA A 31 -11.98 2.18 -8.37
N GLN A 32 -11.50 2.72 -7.24
CA GLN A 32 -12.32 3.13 -6.10
C GLN A 32 -12.45 4.66 -5.97
N ASP A 33 -12.18 5.39 -7.07
CA ASP A 33 -11.98 6.86 -7.12
C ASP A 33 -13.13 7.73 -6.57
N ASP A 34 -14.37 7.22 -6.53
CA ASP A 34 -15.53 8.05 -6.16
C ASP A 34 -15.45 8.65 -4.74
N LYS A 35 -14.53 8.18 -3.87
CA LYS A 35 -14.44 8.60 -2.47
C LYS A 35 -13.03 8.80 -1.92
N THR A 36 -11.98 8.59 -2.70
CA THR A 36 -10.59 8.64 -2.19
C THR A 36 -9.99 10.02 -2.51
N ASP A 37 -9.52 10.74 -1.48
CA ASP A 37 -8.87 12.05 -1.67
C ASP A 37 -7.65 11.90 -2.59
N THR A 38 -7.62 12.66 -3.68
CA THR A 38 -6.49 12.78 -4.63
C THR A 38 -5.14 12.91 -3.93
N GLN A 39 -5.09 13.60 -2.77
CA GLN A 39 -3.86 13.73 -1.98
C GLN A 39 -3.38 12.41 -1.38
N THR A 40 -4.32 11.54 -0.97
CA THR A 40 -4.01 10.19 -0.46
C THR A 40 -3.42 9.34 -1.58
N ILE A 41 -3.99 9.40 -2.78
CA ILE A 41 -3.47 8.68 -3.97
C ILE A 41 -2.06 9.16 -4.33
N ALA A 42 -1.82 10.48 -4.33
CA ALA A 42 -0.52 11.05 -4.69
C ALA A 42 0.58 10.71 -3.66
N ARG A 43 0.27 10.80 -2.36
CA ARG A 43 1.18 10.37 -1.28
C ARG A 43 1.49 8.89 -1.37
N TYR A 44 0.46 8.08 -1.61
CA TYR A 44 0.59 6.65 -1.78
C TYR A 44 1.52 6.29 -2.94
N LEU A 45 1.30 6.90 -4.11
CA LEU A 45 2.12 6.66 -5.29
C LEU A 45 3.58 7.06 -5.06
N LEU A 46 3.85 8.15 -4.33
CA LEU A 46 5.21 8.51 -3.93
C LEU A 46 5.88 7.43 -3.08
N SER A 47 5.20 6.91 -2.07
CA SER A 47 5.74 5.83 -1.23
C SER A 47 6.04 4.57 -2.04
N MET A 48 5.13 4.21 -2.94
CA MET A 48 5.23 3.05 -3.80
C MET A 48 6.34 3.19 -4.86
N SER A 49 6.52 4.39 -5.38
CA SER A 49 7.51 4.68 -6.42
C SER A 49 8.89 4.98 -5.86
N ALA A 50 9.04 5.27 -4.56
CA ALA A 50 10.33 5.66 -3.95
C ALA A 50 11.47 4.66 -4.21
N ALA A 51 11.16 3.37 -4.25
CA ALA A 51 12.14 2.32 -4.53
C ALA A 51 12.34 2.05 -6.04
N ALA A 52 11.31 2.30 -6.82
CA ALA A 52 11.31 2.01 -8.25
C ALA A 52 11.76 3.21 -9.09
N VAL A 53 11.77 4.42 -8.54
CA VAL A 53 11.97 5.67 -9.28
C VAL A 53 12.87 6.62 -8.50
N SER A 54 14.02 6.97 -9.08
CA SER A 54 14.77 8.15 -8.63
C SER A 54 14.36 9.36 -9.45
N TRP A 55 14.19 10.51 -8.84
CA TRP A 55 13.89 11.74 -9.56
C TRP A 55 14.50 12.96 -8.88
N GLU A 56 14.63 14.03 -9.65
CA GLU A 56 15.11 15.33 -9.20
C GLU A 56 14.30 16.44 -9.87
N ARG A 57 14.23 17.60 -9.22
CA ARG A 57 13.73 18.82 -9.86
C ARG A 57 14.78 19.34 -10.84
N THR A 58 14.37 19.58 -12.09
CA THR A 58 15.26 20.18 -13.09
C THR A 58 15.28 21.70 -13.05
N ALA A 59 14.36 22.30 -12.30
CA ALA A 59 14.28 23.74 -12.04
C ALA A 59 13.61 24.02 -10.69
N PRO A 60 13.85 25.19 -10.07
CA PRO A 60 13.11 25.59 -8.87
C PRO A 60 11.59 25.65 -9.13
N PRO A 61 10.75 25.33 -8.13
CA PRO A 61 9.30 25.45 -8.24
C PRO A 61 8.90 26.92 -8.48
N VAL A 62 7.98 27.14 -9.41
CA VAL A 62 7.38 28.46 -9.65
C VAL A 62 5.99 28.46 -9.02
N CYS A 63 5.80 29.23 -7.95
CA CYS A 63 4.51 29.32 -7.26
C CYS A 63 3.88 30.70 -7.40
N GLY A 64 2.58 30.75 -7.59
CA GLY A 64 1.80 31.97 -7.72
C GLY A 64 0.37 31.82 -7.21
N LEU A 65 -0.38 32.93 -7.26
CA LEU A 65 -1.82 32.92 -7.01
C LEU A 65 -2.55 32.53 -8.29
N GLY A 66 -3.29 31.43 -8.22
CA GLY A 66 -4.18 30.97 -9.27
C GLY A 66 -5.41 31.86 -9.40
N PRO A 67 -6.20 31.68 -10.48
CA PRO A 67 -7.35 32.52 -10.79
C PRO A 67 -8.43 32.55 -9.70
N ALA A 68 -8.50 31.51 -8.86
CA ALA A 68 -9.45 31.37 -7.76
C ALA A 68 -8.87 31.81 -6.39
N GLY A 69 -7.67 32.40 -6.36
CA GLY A 69 -6.97 32.76 -5.12
C GLY A 69 -6.27 31.58 -4.42
N SER A 70 -6.23 30.41 -5.05
CA SER A 70 -5.43 29.26 -4.61
C SER A 70 -3.94 29.49 -4.86
N THR A 71 -3.06 28.89 -4.05
CA THR A 71 -1.63 28.81 -4.39
C THR A 71 -1.40 27.68 -5.38
N GLU A 72 -0.93 28.01 -6.58
CA GLU A 72 -0.57 27.06 -7.63
C GLU A 72 0.95 27.03 -7.78
N CYS A 73 1.53 25.83 -7.88
CA CYS A 73 2.96 25.64 -8.07
C CYS A 73 3.20 24.77 -9.31
N THR A 74 4.10 25.22 -10.18
CA THR A 74 4.60 24.45 -11.32
C THR A 74 5.99 23.93 -11.01
N VAL A 75 6.22 22.63 -11.25
CA VAL A 75 7.51 21.97 -11.07
C VAL A 75 7.94 21.27 -12.35
N ASN A 76 9.24 21.19 -12.57
CA ASN A 76 9.81 20.37 -13.64
C ASN A 76 10.66 19.29 -12.98
N ILE A 77 10.39 18.03 -13.32
CA ILE A 77 11.11 16.89 -12.77
C ILE A 77 11.70 16.03 -13.88
N LYS A 78 12.79 15.34 -13.56
CA LYS A 78 13.36 14.27 -14.37
C LYS A 78 13.64 13.08 -13.48
N GLY A 79 13.34 11.88 -13.97
CA GLY A 79 13.54 10.66 -13.20
C GLY A 79 14.00 9.48 -14.05
N ARG A 80 14.37 8.41 -13.34
CA ARG A 80 14.76 7.11 -13.88
C ARG A 80 14.05 6.02 -13.09
N ILE A 81 13.56 5.02 -13.80
CA ILE A 81 12.94 3.83 -13.23
C ILE A 81 14.01 2.75 -13.09
N HIS A 82 14.18 2.21 -11.89
CA HIS A 82 15.21 1.23 -11.52
C HIS A 82 14.68 -0.21 -11.44
N GLN A 83 13.38 -0.41 -11.65
CA GLN A 83 12.77 -1.73 -11.56
C GLN A 83 13.24 -2.65 -12.69
N ARG A 84 13.62 -3.88 -12.32
CA ARG A 84 14.13 -4.91 -13.24
C ARG A 84 13.01 -5.87 -13.65
N GLY A 85 13.00 -6.28 -14.91
CA GLY A 85 12.05 -7.27 -15.43
C GLY A 85 10.65 -6.73 -15.72
N LYS A 86 9.72 -7.63 -16.02
CA LYS A 86 8.30 -7.36 -16.26
C LYS A 86 7.46 -8.11 -15.24
N SER A 87 6.25 -7.63 -14.96
CA SER A 87 5.30 -8.36 -14.14
C SER A 87 4.98 -9.73 -14.77
N ASP A 88 4.81 -10.74 -13.92
CA ASP A 88 4.34 -12.06 -14.32
C ASP A 88 2.80 -12.03 -14.33
N PRO A 89 2.14 -11.96 -15.50
CA PRO A 89 0.68 -11.84 -15.57
C PRO A 89 -0.04 -13.09 -15.03
N ALA A 90 0.65 -14.22 -14.92
CA ALA A 90 0.11 -15.43 -14.32
C ALA A 90 0.27 -15.45 -12.80
N PHE A 91 0.99 -14.50 -12.18
CA PHE A 91 1.14 -14.38 -10.73
C PHE A 91 0.19 -13.32 -10.17
N THR A 92 -0.94 -13.78 -9.62
CA THR A 92 -2.04 -12.92 -9.18
C THR A 92 -2.46 -13.24 -7.75
N ILE A 93 -3.04 -12.22 -7.10
CA ILE A 93 -3.73 -12.34 -5.82
C ILE A 93 -5.21 -12.06 -6.05
N GLN A 94 -6.05 -12.98 -5.60
CA GLN A 94 -7.50 -12.90 -5.64
C GLN A 94 -8.03 -12.72 -4.21
N ILE A 95 -9.05 -11.87 -4.07
CA ILE A 95 -9.70 -11.57 -2.79
C ILE A 95 -11.09 -12.20 -2.79
N SER A 96 -11.53 -12.77 -1.66
CA SER A 96 -12.91 -13.25 -1.50
C SER A 96 -13.88 -12.08 -1.35
N ASN A 97 -15.16 -12.33 -1.66
CA ASN A 97 -16.22 -11.31 -1.69
C ASN A 97 -16.61 -10.76 -0.30
N ASP A 98 -15.94 -11.16 0.78
CA ASP A 98 -16.26 -10.73 2.15
C ASP A 98 -15.65 -9.36 2.50
N PHE A 99 -14.67 -8.91 1.72
CA PHE A 99 -14.09 -7.57 1.86
C PHE A 99 -15.07 -6.49 1.42
N LYS A 100 -15.25 -5.45 2.25
CA LYS A 100 -16.15 -4.33 1.97
C LYS A 100 -15.33 -3.05 1.74
N PRO A 101 -15.70 -2.21 0.77
CA PRO A 101 -15.09 -0.89 0.62
C PRO A 101 -15.50 0.10 1.73
N LEU A 102 -16.52 -0.24 2.52
CA LEU A 102 -17.06 0.59 3.59
C LEU A 102 -17.38 -0.26 4.83
N TYR A 103 -16.84 0.13 5.97
CA TYR A 103 -17.06 -0.49 7.28
C TYR A 103 -17.60 0.55 8.28
N LYS A 104 -18.43 0.12 9.22
CA LYS A 104 -18.83 0.94 10.37
C LYS A 104 -17.77 0.90 11.47
N ASN A 105 -17.76 1.92 12.33
CA ASN A 105 -16.90 1.91 13.51
C ASN A 105 -17.14 0.65 14.37
N ALA A 106 -16.05 0.02 14.80
CA ALA A 106 -15.98 -1.28 15.48
C ALA A 106 -16.49 -2.49 14.67
N GLU A 107 -16.79 -2.33 13.37
CA GLU A 107 -17.12 -3.48 12.51
C GLU A 107 -15.88 -4.33 12.26
N GLN A 108 -16.06 -5.66 12.27
CA GLN A 108 -14.99 -6.60 11.99
C GLN A 108 -14.68 -6.63 10.48
N VAL A 109 -13.43 -6.39 10.14
CA VAL A 109 -12.89 -6.56 8.80
C VAL A 109 -12.48 -8.02 8.64
N SER A 110 -12.97 -8.66 7.57
CA SER A 110 -12.59 -10.04 7.23
C SER A 110 -12.56 -10.21 5.71
N PHE A 111 -11.63 -11.02 5.24
CA PHE A 111 -11.47 -11.32 3.82
C PHE A 111 -10.66 -12.61 3.63
N GLY A 112 -10.81 -13.21 2.46
CA GLY A 112 -10.03 -14.36 2.03
C GLY A 112 -9.05 -13.97 0.93
N VAL A 113 -7.89 -14.61 0.91
CA VAL A 113 -6.83 -14.38 -0.07
C VAL A 113 -6.50 -15.71 -0.75
N ARG A 114 -6.42 -15.72 -2.08
CA ARG A 114 -5.86 -16.83 -2.86
C ARG A 114 -4.77 -16.31 -3.77
N THR A 115 -3.70 -17.08 -3.92
CA THR A 115 -2.60 -16.77 -4.84
C THR A 115 -2.59 -17.78 -5.98
N SER A 116 -2.27 -17.35 -7.19
CA SER A 116 -2.23 -18.26 -8.37
C SER A 116 -0.99 -19.15 -8.41
N GLN A 117 0.05 -18.81 -7.64
CA GLN A 117 1.31 -19.54 -7.56
C GLN A 117 1.72 -19.74 -6.10
N GLN A 118 2.66 -20.66 -5.87
CA GLN A 118 3.25 -20.84 -4.56
C GLN A 118 4.08 -19.60 -4.21
N CYS A 119 3.89 -19.06 -3.01
CA CYS A 119 4.53 -17.81 -2.61
C CYS A 119 4.52 -17.60 -1.10
N TYR A 120 5.35 -16.68 -0.64
CA TYR A 120 5.28 -16.08 0.68
C TYR A 120 4.29 -14.91 0.62
N LEU A 121 3.21 -15.01 1.41
CA LEU A 121 2.17 -13.99 1.50
C LEU A 121 2.45 -13.07 2.69
N TYR A 122 2.24 -11.77 2.49
CA TYR A 122 2.31 -10.75 3.52
C TYR A 122 1.04 -9.90 3.45
N ILE A 123 0.38 -9.70 4.59
CA ILE A 123 -0.74 -8.77 4.73
C ILE A 123 -0.30 -7.68 5.69
N LEU A 124 -0.30 -6.43 5.24
CA LEU A 124 0.10 -5.27 6.03
C LEU A 124 -1.01 -4.22 6.04
N THR A 125 -1.11 -3.47 7.13
CA THR A 125 -1.82 -2.19 7.15
C THR A 125 -0.81 -1.04 7.14
N VAL A 126 -1.23 0.11 6.62
CA VAL A 126 -0.40 1.31 6.51
C VAL A 126 -1.14 2.46 7.16
N ASP A 127 -0.49 3.12 8.11
CA ASP A 127 -1.08 4.29 8.77
C ASP A 127 -0.90 5.58 7.94
N GLU A 128 -1.50 6.66 8.43
CA GLU A 128 -1.42 7.98 7.81
C GLU A 128 0.00 8.58 7.76
N THR A 129 0.92 8.03 8.55
CA THR A 129 2.35 8.40 8.59
C THR A 129 3.24 7.44 7.79
N GLN A 130 2.65 6.51 7.04
CA GLN A 130 3.31 5.49 6.22
C GLN A 130 4.09 4.43 6.99
N ASN A 131 3.82 4.24 8.28
CA ASN A 131 4.31 3.07 8.99
C ASN A 131 3.53 1.85 8.52
N THR A 132 4.23 0.74 8.33
CA THR A 132 3.64 -0.53 7.93
C THR A 132 3.60 -1.47 9.12
N TYR A 133 2.43 -2.06 9.36
CA TYR A 133 2.21 -3.01 10.45
C TYR A 133 1.81 -4.36 9.86
N MET A 134 2.53 -5.40 10.26
CA MET A 134 2.35 -6.76 9.79
C MET A 134 1.13 -7.40 10.46
N LEU A 135 0.15 -7.78 9.65
CA LEU A 135 -1.03 -8.52 10.07
C LEU A 135 -0.86 -10.04 9.83
N TYR A 136 -0.16 -10.42 8.75
CA TYR A 136 0.14 -11.80 8.40
C TYR A 136 1.50 -11.90 7.69
N PRO A 137 2.44 -12.79 8.10
CA PRO A 137 2.35 -13.66 9.27
C PRO A 137 2.34 -12.88 10.59
N ASN A 138 1.96 -13.54 11.67
CA ASN A 138 1.94 -12.96 13.02
C ASN A 138 2.33 -14.03 14.06
N ALA A 139 2.38 -13.64 15.34
CA ALA A 139 2.83 -14.54 16.41
C ALA A 139 2.02 -15.85 16.53
N ALA A 140 0.74 -15.84 16.11
CA ALA A 140 -0.10 -17.04 16.09
C ALA A 140 0.07 -17.85 14.80
N ILE A 141 0.34 -17.18 13.66
CA ILE A 141 0.46 -17.80 12.35
C ILE A 141 1.82 -17.41 11.74
N THR A 142 2.83 -18.23 12.01
CA THR A 142 4.21 -17.89 11.64
C THR A 142 4.62 -18.34 10.24
N ASN A 143 3.96 -19.36 9.70
CA ASN A 143 4.21 -19.85 8.35
C ASN A 143 3.34 -19.09 7.34
N ASN A 144 3.99 -18.35 6.46
CA ASN A 144 3.35 -17.59 5.40
C ASN A 144 3.58 -18.15 3.99
N LEU A 145 4.10 -19.37 3.86
CA LEU A 145 4.22 -20.07 2.58
C LEU A 145 2.86 -20.63 2.17
N VAL A 146 2.26 -20.04 1.13
CA VAL A 146 0.94 -20.35 0.61
C VAL A 146 1.05 -21.16 -0.68
N LYS A 147 0.25 -22.22 -0.81
CA LYS A 147 0.18 -23.04 -2.03
C LYS A 147 -0.76 -22.39 -3.07
N PRO A 148 -0.58 -22.65 -4.38
CA PRO A 148 -1.49 -22.18 -5.41
C PRO A 148 -2.95 -22.53 -5.08
N GLY A 149 -3.83 -21.53 -5.17
CA GLY A 149 -5.25 -21.67 -4.92
C GLY A 149 -5.63 -21.93 -3.46
N GLN A 150 -4.69 -22.01 -2.50
CA GLN A 150 -5.04 -22.13 -1.08
C GLN A 150 -5.75 -20.87 -0.60
N LEU A 151 -6.87 -21.04 0.12
CA LEU A 151 -7.57 -19.92 0.77
C LEU A 151 -6.90 -19.60 2.11
N VAL A 152 -6.37 -18.38 2.24
CA VAL A 152 -5.95 -17.80 3.50
C VAL A 152 -7.04 -16.85 3.96
N ALA A 153 -7.80 -17.21 5.00
CA ALA A 153 -8.78 -16.32 5.60
C ALA A 153 -8.09 -15.43 6.65
N PHE A 154 -8.36 -14.14 6.61
CA PHE A 154 -7.85 -13.18 7.60
C PHE A 154 -8.97 -12.29 8.15
N PRO A 155 -9.06 -12.12 9.48
CA PRO A 155 -8.41 -12.94 10.50
C PRO A 155 -8.83 -14.41 10.40
N ASP A 156 -7.95 -15.35 10.73
CA ASP A 156 -8.35 -16.74 10.81
C ASP A 156 -9.12 -16.99 12.12
N ARG A 157 -9.96 -18.02 12.16
CA ARG A 157 -10.76 -18.32 13.37
C ARG A 157 -9.93 -18.91 14.52
N GLN A 158 -8.68 -19.30 14.28
CA GLN A 158 -7.88 -20.10 15.22
C GLN A 158 -6.82 -19.28 15.97
N SER A 159 -6.42 -18.14 15.42
CA SER A 159 -5.40 -17.24 15.96
C SER A 159 -5.90 -16.38 17.12
N GLY A 160 -7.22 -16.24 17.27
CA GLY A 160 -7.82 -15.31 18.24
C GLY A 160 -7.61 -13.84 17.88
N ILE A 161 -7.06 -13.55 16.70
CA ILE A 161 -6.84 -12.19 16.21
C ILE A 161 -8.15 -11.65 15.65
N THR A 162 -8.45 -10.40 15.95
CA THR A 162 -9.53 -9.64 15.33
C THR A 162 -8.96 -8.41 14.64
N LEU A 163 -9.52 -8.06 13.48
CA LEU A 163 -9.25 -6.81 12.81
C LEU A 163 -10.53 -6.00 12.85
N ASN A 164 -10.53 -4.92 13.63
CA ASN A 164 -11.69 -4.05 13.79
C ASN A 164 -11.40 -2.72 13.12
N ALA A 165 -12.36 -2.22 12.35
CA ALA A 165 -12.31 -0.89 11.78
C ALA A 165 -12.57 0.13 12.90
N VAL A 166 -11.57 0.96 13.24
CA VAL A 166 -11.68 1.92 14.35
C VAL A 166 -11.50 3.35 13.84
N ILE A 167 -12.45 4.22 14.20
CA ILE A 167 -12.35 5.66 13.96
C ILE A 167 -11.70 6.34 15.18
N PRO A 168 -10.57 7.06 15.02
CA PRO A 168 -10.02 7.90 16.08
C PRO A 168 -10.98 9.00 16.50
N ASP A 169 -10.90 9.41 17.77
CA ASP A 169 -11.74 10.47 18.33
C ASP A 169 -11.68 11.76 17.49
N GLY A 170 -12.85 12.37 17.29
CA GLY A 170 -12.97 13.62 16.54
C GLY A 170 -12.99 13.48 15.02
N ARG A 171 -12.93 12.26 14.45
CA ARG A 171 -13.13 12.02 13.01
C ARG A 171 -14.50 11.41 12.72
N ASP A 172 -15.07 11.75 11.56
CA ASP A 172 -16.35 11.19 11.07
C ASP A 172 -16.13 10.05 10.06
N ASN A 173 -14.98 10.06 9.38
CA ASN A 173 -14.53 8.99 8.51
C ASN A 173 -13.00 8.84 8.55
N VAL A 174 -12.51 7.66 8.15
CA VAL A 174 -11.07 7.36 8.04
C VAL A 174 -10.82 6.45 6.83
N PRO A 175 -9.93 6.84 5.90
CA PRO A 175 -9.41 5.93 4.89
C PRO A 175 -8.35 5.00 5.49
N GLU A 176 -8.43 3.71 5.16
CA GLU A 176 -7.37 2.75 5.46
C GLU A 176 -7.02 1.91 4.22
N ILE A 177 -5.80 1.35 4.21
CA ILE A 177 -5.29 0.59 3.08
C ILE A 177 -4.62 -0.69 3.58
N LEU A 178 -5.15 -1.84 3.13
CA LEU A 178 -4.45 -3.12 3.28
C LEU A 178 -3.58 -3.41 2.07
N HIS A 179 -2.36 -3.86 2.34
CA HIS A 179 -1.39 -4.31 1.35
C HIS A 179 -1.29 -5.82 1.41
N LEU A 180 -1.54 -6.45 0.28
CA LEU A 180 -1.33 -7.88 0.11
C LEU A 180 -0.18 -8.07 -0.85
N ILE A 181 0.95 -8.52 -0.33
CA ILE A 181 2.18 -8.71 -1.09
C ILE A 181 2.46 -10.21 -1.15
N ALA A 182 2.61 -10.74 -2.37
CA ALA A 182 3.01 -12.12 -2.58
C ALA A 182 4.35 -12.15 -3.30
N THR A 183 5.29 -12.93 -2.76
CA THR A 183 6.67 -13.02 -3.26
C THR A 183 7.07 -14.48 -3.45
N LYS A 184 7.84 -14.78 -4.51
CA LYS A 184 8.32 -16.15 -4.79
C LYS A 184 9.45 -16.60 -3.86
N GLN A 185 10.06 -15.66 -3.14
CA GLN A 185 11.09 -15.89 -2.13
C GLN A 185 10.79 -15.05 -0.87
N PRO A 186 11.28 -15.43 0.32
CA PRO A 186 11.04 -14.65 1.53
C PRO A 186 11.46 -13.19 1.38
N LEU A 187 10.57 -12.27 1.75
CA LEU A 187 10.81 -10.82 1.69
C LEU A 187 11.21 -10.23 3.04
N LEU A 188 10.50 -10.66 4.09
CA LEU A 188 10.68 -10.21 5.47
C LEU A 188 10.88 -11.43 6.37
N SER A 189 11.78 -11.26 7.33
CA SER A 189 12.05 -12.17 8.44
C SER A 189 11.51 -11.60 9.75
N TRP A 190 11.49 -12.41 10.82
CA TRP A 190 11.11 -11.94 12.16
C TRP A 190 12.06 -10.86 12.70
N ASP A 191 13.33 -10.88 12.29
CA ASP A 191 14.32 -9.88 12.71
C ASP A 191 14.10 -8.52 12.03
N ASP A 192 13.37 -8.48 10.90
CA ASP A 192 12.94 -7.24 10.26
C ASP A 192 11.74 -6.60 11.00
N MET A 193 11.11 -7.33 11.92
CA MET A 193 9.89 -6.91 12.62
C MET A 193 10.19 -6.48 14.06
N LYS A 194 9.53 -5.42 14.51
CA LYS A 194 9.63 -4.95 15.90
C LYS A 194 8.26 -4.88 16.54
N GLU A 195 8.13 -5.40 17.75
CA GLU A 195 6.93 -5.18 18.54
C GLU A 195 6.79 -3.67 18.82
N ASP A 196 5.60 -3.15 18.56
CA ASP A 196 5.26 -1.74 18.73
C ASP A 196 3.84 -1.63 19.29
N SER A 197 3.40 -0.42 19.62
CA SER A 197 2.07 -0.15 20.18
C SER A 197 1.39 1.00 19.46
N VAL A 198 0.20 0.73 18.95
CA VAL A 198 -0.70 1.73 18.36
C VAL A 198 -1.88 1.87 19.29
N GLY A 199 -1.82 2.88 20.17
CA GLY A 199 -2.79 3.06 21.24
C GLY A 199 -2.82 1.81 22.16
N PRO A 200 -3.97 1.15 22.36
CA PRO A 200 -4.08 -0.05 23.19
C PRO A 200 -3.65 -1.34 22.49
N PHE A 201 -3.31 -1.29 21.19
CA PHE A 201 -3.05 -2.48 20.39
C PHE A 201 -1.54 -2.76 20.28
N LYS A 202 -1.17 -4.02 20.51
CA LYS A 202 0.17 -4.54 20.19
C LYS A 202 0.24 -4.91 18.71
N VAL A 203 1.26 -4.43 18.03
CA VAL A 203 1.45 -4.66 16.59
C VAL A 203 2.89 -5.07 16.30
N LEU A 204 3.10 -5.69 15.13
CA LEU A 204 4.43 -5.96 14.61
C LEU A 204 4.73 -4.93 13.52
N SER A 205 5.54 -3.93 13.85
CA SER A 205 6.01 -2.94 12.87
C SER A 205 6.98 -3.60 11.90
N ALA A 206 6.73 -3.44 10.60
CA ALA A 206 7.63 -3.81 9.50
C ALA A 206 8.43 -2.60 8.99
N GLY A 207 8.40 -1.48 9.72
CA GLY A 207 9.06 -0.23 9.35
C GLY A 207 8.23 0.63 8.40
N ALA A 208 8.88 1.64 7.80
CA ALA A 208 8.22 2.56 6.89
C ALA A 208 8.04 1.95 5.49
N MET A 209 6.94 2.31 4.82
CA MET A 209 6.61 1.82 3.48
C MET A 209 7.76 1.92 2.46
N PRO A 210 8.55 3.02 2.40
CA PRO A 210 9.66 3.11 1.46
C PRO A 210 10.70 2.00 1.59
N LEU A 211 10.98 1.51 2.81
CA LEU A 211 11.92 0.43 3.04
C LEU A 211 11.39 -0.92 2.52
N LEU A 212 10.08 -1.16 2.72
CA LEU A 212 9.41 -2.33 2.17
C LEU A 212 9.46 -2.33 0.64
N MET A 213 9.23 -1.17 0.04
CA MET A 213 9.33 -0.99 -1.40
C MET A 213 10.77 -1.16 -1.90
N GLU A 214 11.78 -0.73 -1.14
CA GLU A 214 13.19 -0.94 -1.48
C GLU A 214 13.52 -2.44 -1.57
N LYS A 215 13.07 -3.23 -0.58
CA LYS A 215 13.22 -4.68 -0.59
C LYS A 215 12.54 -5.33 -1.80
N LEU A 216 11.33 -4.87 -2.17
CA LEU A 216 10.64 -5.35 -3.38
C LEU A 216 11.33 -4.92 -4.67
N GLY A 217 11.84 -3.70 -4.73
CA GLY A 217 12.57 -3.14 -5.87
C GLY A 217 13.91 -3.83 -6.13
N ALA A 218 14.50 -4.44 -5.10
CA ALA A 218 15.67 -5.30 -5.24
C ALA A 218 15.37 -6.61 -5.99
N LEU A 219 14.12 -7.05 -6.02
CA LEU A 219 13.67 -8.25 -6.73
C LEU A 219 13.32 -7.94 -8.20
N ASP A 220 13.46 -8.94 -9.07
CA ASP A 220 12.87 -8.84 -10.41
C ASP A 220 11.34 -8.76 -10.31
N ARG A 221 10.70 -7.93 -11.14
CA ARG A 221 9.25 -7.67 -11.12
C ARG A 221 8.42 -8.96 -11.29
N SER A 222 8.96 -9.99 -11.93
CA SER A 222 8.32 -11.30 -12.09
C SER A 222 8.26 -12.13 -10.80
N GLN A 223 9.01 -11.74 -9.76
CA GLN A 223 9.14 -12.47 -8.50
C GLN A 223 8.11 -12.06 -7.46
N TRP A 224 7.32 -11.02 -7.72
CA TRP A 224 6.33 -10.56 -6.78
C TRP A 224 5.10 -9.98 -7.46
N THR A 225 3.99 -10.01 -6.74
CA THR A 225 2.75 -9.36 -7.13
C THR A 225 2.12 -8.74 -5.89
N MET A 226 1.26 -7.76 -6.09
CA MET A 226 0.65 -7.04 -4.98
C MET A 226 -0.77 -6.64 -5.32
N ARG A 227 -1.64 -6.67 -4.32
CA ARG A 227 -2.97 -6.07 -4.36
C ARG A 227 -3.12 -5.11 -3.20
N VAL A 228 -3.90 -4.07 -3.44
CA VAL A 228 -4.16 -3.03 -2.45
C VAL A 228 -5.65 -2.98 -2.25
N LEU A 229 -6.09 -3.00 -0.99
CA LEU A 229 -7.50 -2.93 -0.63
C LEU A 229 -7.73 -1.66 0.18
N PRO A 230 -8.10 -0.56 -0.49
CA PRO A 230 -8.60 0.60 0.20
C PRO A 230 -9.97 0.29 0.80
N TYR A 231 -10.24 0.85 1.97
CA TYR A 231 -11.58 0.89 2.56
C TYR A 231 -11.76 2.16 3.38
N GLN A 232 -13.02 2.50 3.60
CA GLN A 232 -13.43 3.63 4.43
C GLN A 232 -14.09 3.12 5.70
N ILE A 233 -13.79 3.77 6.81
CA ILE A 233 -14.47 3.56 8.08
C ILE A 233 -15.37 4.77 8.31
N VAL A 234 -16.65 4.53 8.59
CA VAL A 234 -17.65 5.58 8.87
C VAL A 234 -18.31 5.34 10.22
N ARG A 235 -18.77 6.43 10.85
CA ARG A 235 -19.56 6.34 12.09
C ARG A 235 -20.89 5.60 11.88
#